data_AF-A0A847XC56-F1
#
_entry.id   AF-A0A847XC56-F1
#
_cell.length_a   1.000
_cell.length_b   1.000
_cell.length_c   1.000
_cell.angle_alpha   90.00
_cell.angle_beta   90.00
_cell.angle_gamma   90.00
#
_symmetry.space_group_name_H-M   'P 1'
#
loop_
_entity.id
_entity.type
_entity.pdbx_description
1 polymer ?
#
loop_
_entity_poly.entity_id
_entity_poly.type
_entity_poly.pdbx_seq_one_letter_code
_entity_poly.pdbx_strand_id
1 'polypeptide(L)'
;MKRISLIIVVLLVLSGCSVLNRNPDSESETPTIEQQVVKKVREEDYEMMYPYMSSPLRQVRSIGSREVESYEIGRRLLDVSKDHFSVNDYLVTEGQLIDEGRYFELLVFKSDDNPNGLMSKYSDGLDIDGVTLVNPIFVTDLFEFNFYKKNEDDQIDGVSIALVLKKYQL
;
A
#
# COMPACT_ATOMS: atom_id res chain seq x y z
N MET A 1 -35.63 28.60 38.44
CA MET A 1 -35.80 27.59 37.36
C MET A 1 -34.58 27.48 36.43
N LYS A 2 -33.96 28.56 35.95
CA LYS A 2 -32.76 28.49 35.06
C LYS A 2 -31.53 27.79 35.66
N ARG A 3 -31.31 27.90 36.99
CA ARG A 3 -30.18 27.25 37.68
C ARG A 3 -30.36 25.74 37.90
N ILE A 4 -31.60 25.26 37.96
CA ILE A 4 -31.91 23.82 38.11
C ILE A 4 -31.74 23.10 36.76
N SER A 5 -32.07 23.78 35.65
CA SER A 5 -31.89 23.25 34.29
C SER A 5 -30.41 23.00 33.94
N LEU A 6 -29.48 23.77 34.51
CA LEU A 6 -28.04 23.61 34.27
C LEU A 6 -27.47 22.36 34.98
N ILE A 7 -28.01 22.02 36.15
CA ILE A 7 -27.57 20.86 36.94
C ILE A 7 -27.96 19.55 36.26
N ILE A 8 -29.14 19.50 35.63
CA ILE A 8 -29.62 18.30 34.91
C ILE A 8 -28.75 18.02 33.66
N VAL A 9 -28.31 19.06 32.94
CA VAL A 9 -27.45 18.90 31.76
C VAL A 9 -26.06 18.39 32.16
N VAL A 10 -25.49 18.85 33.28
CA VAL A 10 -24.18 18.37 33.77
C VAL A 10 -24.25 16.92 34.24
N LEU A 11 -25.34 16.50 34.89
CA LEU A 11 -25.55 15.10 35.29
C LEU A 11 -25.66 14.13 34.10
N LEU A 12 -26.23 14.58 32.99
CA LEU A 12 -26.35 13.78 31.75
C LEU A 12 -25.01 13.57 31.01
N VAL A 13 -24.03 14.46 31.20
CA VAL A 13 -22.70 14.31 30.60
C VAL A 13 -21.81 13.36 31.42
N LEU A 14 -22.06 13.20 32.72
CA LEU A 14 -21.27 12.33 33.60
C LEU A 14 -21.63 10.83 33.50
N SER A 15 -22.82 10.46 33.01
CA SER A 15 -23.21 9.05 32.83
C SER A 15 -22.65 8.39 31.56
N GLY A 16 -21.95 9.15 30.70
CA GLY A 16 -21.35 8.66 29.46
C GLY A 16 -20.03 7.88 29.61
N CYS A 17 -19.41 7.90 30.80
CA CYS A 17 -18.18 7.15 31.08
C CYS A 17 -18.46 6.00 32.05
N SER A 18 -19.23 5.00 31.60
CA SER A 18 -19.17 3.67 32.22
C SER A 18 -18.27 2.78 31.36
N VAL A 19 -17.02 2.65 31.78
CA VAL A 19 -16.16 1.54 31.38
C VAL A 19 -16.86 0.27 31.87
N LEU A 20 -17.12 -0.67 30.97
CA LEU A 20 -17.73 -1.96 31.27
C LEU A 20 -17.03 -2.61 32.47
N ASN A 21 -17.80 -2.83 33.53
CA ASN A 21 -17.38 -3.56 34.71
C ASN A 21 -17.21 -5.05 34.32
N ARG A 22 -15.98 -5.48 34.04
CA ARG A 22 -15.65 -6.87 33.71
C ARG A 22 -15.46 -7.62 35.04
N ASN A 23 -16.34 -8.59 35.31
CA ASN A 23 -16.22 -9.52 36.44
C ASN A 23 -14.82 -10.16 36.45
N PRO A 24 -14.17 -10.34 37.62
CA PRO A 24 -12.81 -10.87 37.69
C PRO A 24 -12.73 -12.41 37.60
N ASP A 25 -13.84 -13.13 37.40
CA ASP A 25 -13.89 -14.59 37.42
C ASP A 25 -14.30 -15.21 36.07
N SER A 26 -13.67 -14.79 34.97
CA SER A 26 -13.69 -15.56 33.73
C SER A 26 -12.27 -15.86 33.29
N GLU A 27 -11.92 -17.14 33.27
CA GLU A 27 -10.67 -17.67 32.72
C GLU A 27 -10.35 -16.97 31.39
N SER A 28 -9.07 -16.61 31.26
CA SER A 28 -8.50 -15.86 30.15
C SER A 28 -8.56 -16.66 28.84
N GLU A 29 -9.70 -16.63 28.16
CA GLU A 29 -9.67 -16.62 26.70
C GLU A 29 -9.20 -15.22 26.28
N THR A 30 -7.96 -15.14 25.79
CA THR A 30 -7.49 -13.97 25.04
C THR A 30 -8.55 -13.66 23.99
N PRO A 31 -9.19 -12.47 24.02
CA PRO A 31 -10.16 -12.12 23.01
C PRO A 31 -9.40 -12.05 21.69
N THR A 32 -9.66 -12.99 20.79
CA THR A 32 -9.25 -12.87 19.40
C THR A 32 -9.86 -11.57 18.91
N ILE A 33 -9.05 -10.53 18.78
CA ILE A 33 -9.50 -9.31 18.13
C ILE A 33 -9.74 -9.74 16.69
N GLU A 34 -11.00 -9.89 16.30
CA GLU A 34 -11.34 -10.14 14.90
C GLU A 34 -10.79 -8.98 14.09
N GLN A 35 -9.72 -9.26 13.35
CA GLN A 35 -9.13 -8.30 12.43
C GLN A 35 -10.22 -7.88 11.43
N GLN A 36 -10.59 -6.60 11.45
CA GLN A 36 -11.55 -6.09 10.50
C GLN A 36 -10.91 -6.07 9.12
N VAL A 37 -11.65 -6.58 8.13
CA VAL A 37 -11.18 -6.68 6.75
C VAL A 37 -12.29 -6.28 5.79
N VAL A 38 -11.91 -5.72 4.65
CA VAL A 38 -12.80 -5.58 3.50
C VAL A 38 -12.89 -6.94 2.83
N LYS A 39 -14.11 -7.50 2.79
CA LYS A 39 -14.34 -8.84 2.28
C LYS A 39 -14.13 -8.90 0.76
N LYS A 40 -13.50 -9.99 0.33
CA LYS A 40 -13.29 -10.32 -1.08
C LYS A 40 -14.62 -10.51 -1.81
N VAL A 41 -14.68 -10.12 -3.08
CA VAL A 41 -15.87 -10.26 -3.92
C VAL A 41 -15.95 -11.67 -4.53
N ARG A 42 -14.79 -12.22 -4.92
CA ARG A 42 -14.66 -13.58 -5.44
C ARG A 42 -13.67 -14.38 -4.62
N GLU A 43 -13.69 -15.71 -4.74
CA GLU A 43 -12.83 -16.58 -3.94
C GLU A 43 -11.35 -16.38 -4.24
N GLU A 44 -11.01 -16.04 -5.48
CA GLU A 44 -9.67 -15.78 -5.99
C GLU A 44 -9.14 -14.37 -5.68
N ASP A 45 -9.94 -13.51 -5.06
CA ASP A 45 -9.53 -12.17 -4.67
C ASP A 45 -8.94 -12.17 -3.24
N TYR A 46 -8.02 -11.25 -2.98
CA TYR A 46 -7.56 -10.98 -1.62
C TYR A 46 -8.64 -10.23 -0.84
N GLU A 47 -8.73 -10.50 0.46
CA GLU A 47 -9.35 -9.56 1.40
C GLU A 47 -8.38 -8.39 1.63
N MET A 48 -8.90 -7.16 1.78
CA MET A 48 -8.06 -5.99 2.07
C MET A 48 -8.08 -5.66 3.56
N MET A 49 -6.94 -5.19 4.08
CA MET A 49 -6.84 -4.76 5.47
C MET A 49 -7.73 -3.54 5.75
N TYR A 50 -8.32 -3.50 6.95
CA TYR A 50 -9.01 -2.32 7.49
C TYR A 50 -8.32 -1.86 8.81
N PRO A 51 -8.15 -0.55 9.05
CA PRO A 51 -8.57 0.58 8.23
C PRO A 51 -7.81 0.68 6.90
N TYR A 52 -8.51 1.15 5.87
CA TYR A 52 -7.93 1.28 4.54
C TYR A 52 -6.81 2.34 4.52
N MET A 53 -5.65 1.97 4.00
CA MET A 53 -4.49 2.84 3.81
C MET A 53 -4.22 3.00 2.31
N SER A 54 -4.34 4.23 1.79
CA SER A 54 -3.97 4.53 0.41
C SER A 54 -2.46 4.62 0.24
N SER A 55 -1.97 4.22 -0.92
CA SER A 55 -0.58 4.44 -1.31
C SER A 55 -0.28 5.95 -1.36
N PRO A 56 0.90 6.39 -0.88
CA PRO A 56 1.39 7.75 -1.09
C PRO A 56 1.45 8.13 -2.58
N LEU A 57 1.62 7.14 -3.47
CA LEU A 57 1.79 7.36 -4.90
C LEU A 57 0.47 7.45 -5.67
N ARG A 58 -0.68 7.35 -4.99
CA ARG A 58 -2.00 7.30 -5.63
C ARG A 58 -2.27 8.54 -6.50
N GLN A 59 -1.97 9.73 -5.98
CA GLN A 59 -2.16 10.99 -6.71
C GLN A 59 -1.16 11.13 -7.86
N VAL A 60 0.11 10.79 -7.63
CA VAL A 60 1.16 10.82 -8.66
C VAL A 60 0.78 9.95 -9.86
N ARG A 61 0.31 8.72 -9.63
CA ARG A 61 -0.12 7.81 -10.71
C ARG A 61 -1.38 8.27 -11.43
N SER A 62 -2.31 8.92 -10.72
CA SER A 62 -3.55 9.46 -11.34
C SER A 62 -3.25 10.52 -12.39
N ILE A 63 -2.15 11.27 -12.23
CA ILE A 63 -1.73 12.33 -13.16
C ILE A 63 -0.82 11.77 -14.26
N GLY A 64 0.07 10.83 -13.92
CA GLY A 64 1.16 10.38 -14.80
C GLY A 64 0.87 9.14 -15.65
N SER A 65 -0.05 8.28 -15.22
CA SER A 65 -0.27 6.96 -15.83
C SER A 65 -1.64 6.87 -16.50
N ARG A 66 -1.75 6.12 -17.59
CA ARG A 66 -3.05 5.87 -18.22
C ARG A 66 -3.84 4.92 -17.32
N GLU A 67 -5.10 5.25 -17.03
CA GLU A 67 -5.95 4.47 -16.12
C GLU A 67 -5.97 2.97 -16.44
N VAL A 68 -6.09 2.62 -17.73
CA VAL A 68 -6.09 1.22 -18.21
C VAL A 68 -4.76 0.51 -17.89
N GLU A 69 -3.64 1.20 -18.02
CA GLU A 69 -2.32 0.63 -17.72
C GLU A 69 -2.16 0.40 -16.22
N SER A 70 -2.52 1.39 -15.41
CA SER A 70 -2.47 1.27 -13.95
C SER A 70 -3.35 0.11 -13.43
N TYR A 71 -4.55 -0.05 -14.01
CA TYR A 71 -5.44 -1.15 -13.66
C TYR A 71 -4.87 -2.51 -14.06
N GLU A 72 -4.38 -2.66 -15.30
CA GLU A 72 -3.82 -3.92 -15.79
C GLU A 72 -2.56 -4.32 -15.03
N ILE A 73 -1.64 -3.38 -14.77
CA ILE A 73 -0.41 -3.64 -14.03
C ILE A 73 -0.73 -4.06 -12.60
N GLY A 74 -1.60 -3.32 -11.91
CA GLY A 74 -2.00 -3.65 -10.54
C GLY A 74 -2.66 -5.02 -10.45
N ARG A 75 -3.63 -5.31 -11.33
CA ARG A 75 -4.31 -6.61 -11.35
C ARG A 75 -3.34 -7.77 -11.62
N ARG A 76 -2.47 -7.64 -12.63
CA ARG A 76 -1.52 -8.71 -12.96
C ARG A 76 -0.45 -8.90 -11.90
N LEU A 77 -0.03 -7.84 -11.22
CA LEU A 77 0.86 -7.94 -10.06
C LEU A 77 0.21 -8.75 -8.94
N LEU A 78 -1.07 -8.51 -8.63
CA LEU A 78 -1.80 -9.33 -7.67
C LEU A 78 -1.95 -10.78 -8.12
N ASP A 79 -2.22 -11.02 -9.40
CA ASP A 79 -2.34 -12.38 -9.95
C ASP A 79 -1.03 -13.16 -9.81
N VAL A 80 0.12 -12.57 -10.18
CA VAL A 80 1.45 -13.19 -9.99
C VAL A 80 1.79 -13.34 -8.51
N SER A 81 1.35 -12.42 -7.65
CA SER A 81 1.58 -12.50 -6.20
C SER A 81 0.97 -13.73 -5.56
N LYS A 82 -0.10 -14.30 -6.15
CA LYS A 82 -0.78 -15.50 -5.62
C LYS A 82 0.11 -16.74 -5.59
N ASP A 83 1.17 -16.78 -6.40
CA ASP A 83 2.16 -17.87 -6.40
C ASP A 83 2.99 -17.89 -5.11
N HIS A 84 3.05 -16.77 -4.39
CA HIS A 84 3.82 -16.60 -3.15
C HIS A 84 2.95 -16.30 -1.93
N PHE A 85 1.82 -15.62 -2.14
CA PHE A 85 0.91 -15.14 -1.09
C PHE A 85 -0.49 -15.68 -1.37
N SER A 86 -0.86 -16.79 -0.74
CA SER A 86 -2.19 -17.38 -0.90
C SER A 86 -3.29 -16.41 -0.43
N VAL A 87 -4.35 -16.24 -1.21
CA VAL A 87 -5.52 -15.39 -0.87
C VAL A 87 -6.28 -15.86 0.38
N ASN A 88 -6.03 -17.10 0.81
CA ASN A 88 -6.62 -17.65 2.03
C ASN A 88 -5.81 -17.28 3.27
N ASP A 89 -4.51 -17.07 3.13
CA ASP A 89 -3.58 -16.90 4.25
C ASP A 89 -3.11 -15.45 4.41
N TYR A 90 -3.25 -14.63 3.36
CA TYR A 90 -2.79 -13.26 3.33
C TYR A 90 -3.91 -12.26 3.04
N LEU A 91 -3.76 -11.06 3.61
CA LEU A 91 -4.46 -9.83 3.28
C LEU A 91 -3.57 -8.95 2.41
N VAL A 92 -4.18 -8.04 1.65
CA VAL A 92 -3.44 -7.10 0.80
C VAL A 92 -3.73 -5.64 1.15
N THR A 93 -2.72 -4.78 0.99
CA THR A 93 -2.86 -3.32 1.04
C THR A 93 -2.12 -2.67 -0.12
N GLU A 94 -2.52 -1.44 -0.48
CA GLU A 94 -1.73 -0.63 -1.40
C GLU A 94 -0.34 -0.33 -0.78
N GLY A 95 0.68 -0.22 -1.62
CA GLY A 95 2.06 0.01 -1.17
C GLY A 95 2.26 1.22 -0.25
N GLN A 96 3.02 1.01 0.81
CA GLN A 96 3.34 1.96 1.88
C GLN A 96 4.85 2.17 2.06
N LEU A 97 5.70 1.35 1.42
CA LEU A 97 7.15 1.39 1.59
C LEU A 97 7.81 2.39 0.65
N ILE A 98 7.32 2.50 -0.58
CA ILE A 98 7.79 3.48 -1.56
C ILE A 98 6.93 4.73 -1.45
N ASP A 99 7.42 5.73 -0.73
CA ASP A 99 6.83 7.07 -0.71
C ASP A 99 7.18 7.88 -1.98
N GLU A 100 6.57 9.07 -2.11
CA GLU A 100 6.80 9.94 -3.28
C GLU A 100 8.28 10.32 -3.46
N GLY A 101 8.99 10.61 -2.37
CA GLY A 101 10.40 11.00 -2.41
C GLY A 101 11.27 9.88 -2.96
N ARG A 102 11.10 8.67 -2.40
CA ARG A 102 11.79 7.46 -2.86
C ARG A 102 11.41 7.11 -4.30
N TYR A 103 10.13 7.26 -4.66
CA TYR A 103 9.66 7.02 -6.02
C TYR A 103 10.38 7.90 -7.04
N PHE A 104 10.45 9.22 -6.82
CA PHE A 104 11.16 10.13 -7.72
C PHE A 104 12.67 9.94 -7.69
N GLU A 105 13.24 9.55 -6.55
CA GLU A 105 14.67 9.20 -6.44
C GLU A 105 15.01 7.97 -7.32
N LEU A 106 14.17 6.94 -7.31
CA LEU A 106 14.38 5.72 -8.09
C LEU A 106 14.16 5.96 -9.59
N LEU A 107 13.19 6.79 -9.97
CA LEU A 107 12.81 7.00 -11.37
C LEU A 107 13.61 8.08 -12.11
N VAL A 108 14.89 8.23 -11.76
CA VAL A 108 15.83 9.10 -12.47
C VAL A 108 17.15 8.41 -12.77
N PHE A 109 18.03 9.13 -13.48
CA PHE A 109 19.40 8.69 -13.72
C PHE A 109 20.22 8.66 -12.44
N LYS A 110 20.93 7.56 -12.25
CA LYS A 110 21.99 7.44 -11.27
C LYS A 110 23.05 8.51 -11.51
N SER A 111 23.47 9.15 -10.44
CA SER A 111 24.55 10.13 -10.39
C SER A 111 25.26 10.06 -9.04
N ASP A 112 26.32 10.86 -8.88
CA ASP A 112 26.99 11.00 -7.60
C ASP A 112 26.05 11.62 -6.53
N ASP A 113 25.18 12.55 -6.94
CA ASP A 113 24.19 13.19 -6.07
C ASP A 113 22.96 12.32 -5.80
N ASN A 114 22.66 11.35 -6.67
CA ASN A 114 21.61 10.35 -6.49
C ASN A 114 22.10 8.95 -6.90
N PRO A 115 22.74 8.20 -5.99
CA PRO A 115 23.28 6.88 -6.30
C PRO A 115 22.19 5.80 -6.45
N ASN A 116 20.94 6.10 -6.07
CA ASN A 116 19.82 5.16 -6.05
C ASN A 116 18.96 5.19 -7.33
N GLY A 117 19.20 6.14 -8.24
CA GLY A 117 18.50 6.18 -9.54
C GLY A 117 18.64 4.86 -10.31
N LEU A 118 17.53 4.39 -10.88
CA LEU A 118 17.47 3.12 -11.61
C LEU A 118 17.92 3.24 -13.07
N MET A 119 18.03 4.45 -13.61
CA MET A 119 18.51 4.67 -14.99
C MET A 119 20.02 4.90 -15.00
N SER A 120 20.70 4.42 -16.04
CA SER A 120 22.13 4.66 -16.23
C SER A 120 22.37 5.77 -17.24
N LYS A 121 23.40 6.59 -17.01
CA LYS A 121 23.91 7.51 -18.03
C LYS A 121 24.98 6.81 -18.85
N TYR A 122 24.91 6.99 -20.16
CA TYR A 122 25.89 6.46 -21.10
C TYR A 122 26.49 7.65 -21.84
N SER A 123 27.77 7.96 -21.58
CA SER A 123 28.47 9.12 -22.15
C SER A 123 28.40 9.15 -23.68
N ASP A 124 28.55 7.99 -24.28
CA ASP A 124 28.60 7.80 -25.74
C ASP A 124 27.26 7.26 -26.29
N GLY A 125 26.22 7.22 -25.44
CA GLY A 125 24.98 6.49 -25.72
C GLY A 125 25.10 4.99 -25.48
N LEU A 126 23.96 4.30 -25.52
CA LEU A 126 23.86 2.85 -25.40
C LEU A 126 23.55 2.25 -26.76
N ASP A 127 24.51 1.53 -27.34
CA ASP A 127 24.30 0.81 -28.60
C ASP A 127 23.55 -0.51 -28.37
N ILE A 128 22.40 -0.65 -29.02
CA ILE A 128 21.61 -1.87 -29.06
C ILE A 128 21.30 -2.17 -30.53
N ASP A 129 21.75 -3.32 -31.03
CA ASP A 129 21.49 -3.81 -32.39
C ASP A 129 21.76 -2.77 -33.51
N GLY A 130 22.83 -1.99 -33.36
CA GLY A 130 23.23 -0.96 -34.33
C GLY A 130 22.47 0.36 -34.22
N VAL A 131 21.66 0.54 -33.18
CA VAL A 131 21.00 1.80 -32.82
C VAL A 131 21.59 2.36 -31.54
N THR A 132 22.11 3.58 -31.60
CA THR A 132 22.61 4.31 -30.43
C THR A 132 21.47 5.02 -29.72
N LEU A 133 21.17 4.62 -28.49
CA LEU A 133 20.19 5.27 -27.62
C LEU A 133 20.88 6.31 -26.75
N VAL A 134 20.51 7.57 -26.89
CA VAL A 134 21.06 8.66 -26.05
C VAL A 134 20.22 8.78 -24.79
N ASN A 135 20.83 8.54 -23.63
CA ASN A 135 20.17 8.61 -22.31
C ASN A 135 18.82 7.87 -22.25
N PRO A 136 18.77 6.57 -22.55
CA PRO A 136 17.51 5.82 -22.54
C PRO A 136 16.87 5.80 -21.15
N ILE A 137 15.55 5.97 -21.13
CA ILE A 137 14.73 5.84 -19.91
C ILE A 137 14.10 4.45 -19.96
N PHE A 138 14.56 3.54 -19.09
CA PHE A 138 14.06 2.17 -19.07
C PHE A 138 12.88 1.97 -18.15
N VAL A 139 12.88 2.60 -16.98
CA VAL A 139 11.82 2.42 -15.96
C VAL A 139 10.96 3.67 -15.94
N THR A 140 9.64 3.50 -15.99
CA THR A 140 8.68 4.61 -16.02
C THR A 140 7.77 4.67 -14.81
N ASP A 141 7.58 3.55 -14.10
CA ASP A 141 6.70 3.47 -12.94
C ASP A 141 7.08 2.27 -12.05
N LEU A 142 6.60 2.30 -10.81
CA LEU A 142 6.75 1.28 -9.78
C LEU A 142 5.38 1.04 -9.11
N PHE A 143 4.91 -0.20 -9.11
CA PHE A 143 3.71 -0.61 -8.37
C PHE A 143 4.11 -1.49 -7.20
N GLU A 144 3.46 -1.29 -6.06
CA GLU A 144 3.73 -2.01 -4.83
C GLU A 144 2.39 -2.48 -4.22
N PHE A 145 2.35 -3.75 -3.84
CA PHE A 145 1.36 -4.29 -2.91
C PHE A 145 2.07 -4.93 -1.73
N ASN A 146 1.51 -4.71 -0.54
CA ASN A 146 2.01 -5.28 0.69
C ASN A 146 1.06 -6.36 1.19
N PHE A 147 1.63 -7.42 1.73
CA PHE A 147 0.93 -8.62 2.17
C PHE A 147 1.17 -8.83 3.66
N TYR A 148 0.09 -9.15 4.37
CA TYR A 148 0.07 -9.40 5.81
C TYR A 148 -0.60 -10.75 6.03
N LYS A 149 -0.07 -11.59 6.90
CA LYS A 149 -0.76 -12.84 7.25
C LYS A 149 -2.07 -12.52 7.95
N LYS A 150 -3.09 -13.34 7.71
CA LYS A 150 -4.36 -13.19 8.44
C LYS A 150 -4.15 -13.45 9.92
N ASN A 151 -4.76 -12.61 10.75
CA ASN A 151 -4.63 -12.62 12.21
C ASN A 151 -3.26 -12.14 12.74
N GLU A 152 -2.39 -11.61 11.86
CA GLU A 152 -1.11 -10.97 12.19
C GLU A 152 -1.03 -9.66 11.38
N ASP A 153 -1.31 -8.51 11.99
CA ASP A 153 -1.39 -7.22 11.28
C ASP A 153 -0.37 -6.18 11.75
N ASP A 154 0.58 -6.61 12.56
CA ASP A 154 1.61 -5.77 13.15
C ASP A 154 2.81 -5.53 12.21
N GLN A 155 2.99 -6.38 11.20
CA GLN A 155 4.11 -6.28 10.27
C GLN A 155 3.78 -6.71 8.83
N ILE A 156 4.50 -6.15 7.87
CA ILE A 156 4.45 -6.58 6.47
C ILE A 156 5.20 -7.92 6.33
N ASP A 157 4.49 -8.99 5.98
CA ASP A 157 5.07 -10.32 5.74
C ASP A 157 5.61 -10.48 4.30
N GLY A 158 5.14 -9.65 3.37
CA GLY A 158 5.49 -9.78 1.96
C GLY A 158 5.26 -8.51 1.17
N VAL A 159 6.03 -8.35 0.09
CA VAL A 159 5.92 -7.22 -0.82
C VAL A 159 6.03 -7.74 -2.25
N SER A 160 5.12 -7.31 -3.11
CA SER A 160 5.25 -7.50 -4.55
C SER A 160 5.47 -6.16 -5.22
N ILE A 161 6.48 -6.09 -6.10
CA ILE A 161 6.82 -4.89 -6.84
C ILE A 161 6.75 -5.17 -8.34
N ALA A 162 6.03 -4.35 -9.10
CA ALA A 162 6.15 -4.31 -10.56
C ALA A 162 7.06 -3.15 -10.97
N LEU A 163 8.08 -3.48 -11.77
CA LEU A 163 8.93 -2.52 -12.45
C LEU A 163 8.38 -2.29 -13.86
N VAL A 164 7.87 -1.09 -14.14
CA VAL A 164 7.21 -0.80 -15.42
C VAL A 164 8.24 -0.28 -16.40
N LEU A 165 8.39 -0.99 -17.52
CA LEU A 165 9.39 -0.67 -18.53
C LEU A 165 8.83 0.21 -19.65
N LYS A 166 9.64 1.18 -20.09
CA LYS A 166 9.32 2.00 -21.26
C LYS A 166 9.41 1.14 -22.51
N LYS A 167 8.28 0.98 -23.20
CA LYS A 167 8.19 0.18 -24.43
C LYS A 167 8.99 0.77 -25.60
N TYR A 168 9.05 2.09 -25.70
CA TYR A 168 9.69 2.79 -26.81
C TYR A 168 10.73 3.77 -26.30
N GLN A 169 11.94 3.67 -26.86
CA GLN A 169 12.98 4.67 -26.71
C GLN A 169 12.83 5.65 -27.89
N LEU A 170 12.80 6.94 -27.59
CA LEU A 170 12.69 8.02 -28.58
C LEU A 170 13.99 8.80 -28.61
#